data_AF-A0AAW2WD56-F1
#
_entry.id   AF-A0AAW2WD56-F1
#
_cell.length_a   1.000
_cell.length_b   1.000
_cell.length_c   1.000
_cell.angle_alpha   90.00
_cell.angle_beta   90.00
_cell.angle_gamma   90.00
#
_symmetry.space_group_name_H-M   'P 1'
#
loop_
_entity.id
_entity.type
_entity.pdbx_description
1 polymer ?
#
loop_
_entity_poly.entity_id
_entity_poly.type
_entity_poly.pdbx_seq_one_letter_code
_entity_poly.pdbx_strand_id
1 'polypeptide(L)'
;MSPDRAEYVLREVHEGSFGNHSRARSLARKILRQGYYWPTLLKDTSALVRKCSHCQKHANHLHKPATFMKTLESPCPFDMWGMDIVGKLPRATGQKEYLIVVVDYFTK
;
A
#
# COMPACT_ATOMS: atom_id res chain seq x y z
N MET A 1 -28.87 20.46 -5.15
CA MET A 1 -27.61 20.91 -5.76
C MET A 1 -27.64 20.55 -7.24
N SER A 2 -27.19 21.42 -8.15
CA SER A 2 -26.98 20.99 -9.54
C SER A 2 -25.81 20.00 -9.63
N PRO A 3 -25.81 19.07 -10.62
CA PRO A 3 -24.72 18.10 -10.79
C PRO A 3 -23.34 18.76 -10.93
N ASP A 4 -23.22 19.81 -11.75
CA ASP A 4 -21.96 20.50 -12.01
C ASP A 4 -21.37 21.13 -10.74
N ARG A 5 -22.25 21.70 -9.90
CA ARG A 5 -21.83 22.31 -8.62
C ARG A 5 -21.41 21.24 -7.61
N ALA A 6 -22.07 20.09 -7.59
CA ALA A 6 -21.70 18.98 -6.73
C ALA A 6 -20.31 18.43 -7.12
N GLU A 7 -20.05 18.26 -8.43
CA GLU A 7 -18.75 17.81 -8.94
C GLU A 7 -17.64 18.81 -8.63
N TYR A 8 -17.89 20.12 -8.82
CA TYR A 8 -16.94 21.16 -8.46
C TYR A 8 -16.57 21.12 -6.98
N VAL A 9 -17.56 21.12 -6.07
CA VAL A 9 -17.32 21.07 -4.62
C VAL A 9 -16.55 19.80 -4.23
N LEU A 10 -16.90 18.66 -4.82
CA LEU A 10 -16.21 17.40 -4.59
C LEU A 10 -14.73 17.47 -4.95
N ARG A 11 -14.42 17.97 -6.15
CA ARG A 11 -13.04 18.08 -6.64
C ARG A 11 -12.25 19.11 -5.86
N GLU A 12 -12.79 20.29 -5.60
CA GLU A 12 -12.08 21.34 -4.86
C GLU A 12 -11.71 20.91 -3.43
N VAL A 13 -12.63 20.27 -2.70
CA VAL A 13 -12.36 19.83 -1.32
C VAL A 13 -11.41 18.62 -1.29
N HIS A 14 -11.35 17.83 -2.36
CA HIS A 14 -10.49 16.66 -2.45
C HIS A 14 -9.08 16.97 -2.97
N GLU A 15 -8.99 17.74 -4.06
CA GLU A 15 -7.81 17.95 -4.91
C GLU A 15 -7.43 19.44 -5.08
N GLY A 16 -8.25 20.38 -4.61
CA GLY A 16 -7.96 21.81 -4.71
C GLY A 16 -6.74 22.22 -3.88
N SER A 17 -6.40 23.51 -3.86
CA SER A 17 -5.19 24.01 -3.17
C SER A 17 -5.13 23.67 -1.67
N PHE A 18 -6.28 23.49 -1.02
CA PHE A 18 -6.40 23.03 0.38
C PHE A 18 -6.96 21.61 0.49
N GLY A 19 -7.03 20.87 -0.62
CA GLY A 19 -7.39 19.47 -0.69
C GLY A 19 -6.35 18.62 0.03
N ASN A 20 -6.81 17.56 0.70
CA ASN A 20 -5.93 16.70 1.49
C ASN A 20 -6.11 15.22 1.17
N HIS A 21 -6.66 14.90 0.00
CA HIS A 21 -6.87 13.52 -0.47
C HIS A 21 -7.56 12.62 0.58
N SER A 22 -8.48 13.19 1.35
CA SER A 22 -9.21 12.46 2.40
C SER A 22 -9.98 11.28 1.84
N ARG A 23 -10.07 10.20 2.63
CA ARG A 23 -10.93 9.05 2.33
C ARG A 23 -12.39 9.47 2.22
N ALA A 24 -13.18 8.73 1.45
CA ALA A 24 -14.56 9.05 1.08
C ALA A 24 -15.45 9.49 2.25
N ARG A 25 -15.47 8.73 3.36
CA ARG A 25 -16.28 9.07 4.54
C ARG A 25 -15.86 10.37 5.21
N SER A 26 -14.56 10.64 5.28
CA SER A 26 -14.03 11.88 5.85
C SER A 26 -14.28 13.08 4.93
N LEU A 27 -14.16 12.88 3.61
CA LEU A 27 -14.49 13.87 2.60
C LEU A 27 -15.98 14.25 2.66
N ALA A 28 -16.88 13.26 2.68
CA ALA A 28 -18.32 13.49 2.82
C ALA A 28 -18.65 14.29 4.09
N ARG A 29 -18.04 13.94 5.24
CA ARG A 29 -18.21 14.71 6.49
C ARG A 29 -17.68 16.15 6.40
N LYS A 30 -16.57 16.39 5.68
CA LYS A 30 -16.07 17.76 5.46
C LYS A 30 -17.08 18.58 4.66
N ILE A 31 -17.58 18.03 3.55
CA ILE A 31 -18.54 18.68 2.66
C ILE A 31 -19.84 18.99 3.41
N LEU A 32 -20.36 18.05 4.21
CA LEU A 32 -21.53 18.27 5.08
C LEU A 32 -21.30 19.42 6.07
N ARG A 33 -20.13 19.47 6.72
CA ARG A 33 -19.81 20.53 7.69
C ARG A 33 -19.66 21.92 7.05
N GLN A 34 -19.37 21.97 5.75
CA GLN A 34 -19.35 23.22 4.97
C GLN A 34 -20.75 23.66 4.49
N GLY A 35 -21.81 22.90 4.84
CA GLY A 35 -23.20 23.24 4.51
C GLY A 35 -23.67 22.69 3.16
N TYR A 36 -22.85 21.90 2.46
CA TYR A 36 -23.26 21.29 1.19
C TYR A 36 -23.82 19.89 1.41
N TYR A 37 -24.96 19.61 0.78
CA TYR A 37 -25.61 18.31 0.82
C TYR A 37 -26.27 17.95 -0.50
N TRP A 38 -26.24 16.66 -0.82
CA TRP A 38 -27.06 16.03 -1.84
C TRP A 38 -27.19 14.52 -1.54
N PRO A 39 -28.26 13.85 -2.02
CA PRO A 39 -28.56 12.47 -1.62
C PRO A 39 -27.45 11.45 -1.91
N THR A 40 -26.68 11.65 -2.99
CA THR A 40 -25.63 10.71 -3.43
C THR A 40 -24.23 11.06 -2.91
N LEU A 41 -24.07 12.04 -2.01
CA LEU A 41 -22.77 12.54 -1.53
C LEU A 41 -21.77 11.44 -1.14
N LEU A 42 -22.21 10.43 -0.37
CA LEU A 42 -21.31 9.35 0.04
C LEU A 42 -20.89 8.46 -1.14
N LYS A 43 -21.80 8.22 -2.09
CA LYS A 43 -21.53 7.46 -3.31
C LYS A 43 -20.54 8.22 -4.20
N ASP A 44 -20.75 9.51 -4.37
CA ASP A 44 -19.94 10.35 -5.25
C ASP A 44 -18.53 10.58 -4.69
N THR A 45 -18.40 10.82 -3.37
CA THR A 45 -17.10 10.88 -2.69
C THR A 45 -16.33 9.56 -2.79
N SER A 46 -17.03 8.42 -2.70
CA SER A 46 -16.42 7.10 -2.88
C SER A 46 -15.94 6.88 -4.31
N ALA A 47 -16.76 7.27 -5.30
CA ALA A 47 -16.40 7.20 -6.71
C ALA A 47 -15.18 8.09 -7.05
N LEU A 48 -15.13 9.31 -6.51
CA LEU A 48 -14.01 10.23 -6.70
C LEU A 48 -12.71 9.66 -6.14
N VAL A 49 -12.70 9.28 -4.86
CA VAL A 49 -11.50 8.74 -4.19
C VAL A 49 -11.00 7.46 -4.86
N ARG A 50 -11.92 6.62 -5.37
CA ARG A 50 -11.56 5.41 -6.13
C ARG A 50 -10.87 5.72 -7.46
N LYS A 51 -11.25 6.81 -8.12
CA LYS A 51 -10.66 7.25 -9.40
C LYS A 51 -9.39 8.11 -9.22
N CYS A 52 -9.19 8.73 -8.06
CA CYS A 52 -8.06 9.61 -7.80
C CYS A 52 -6.72 8.85 -7.82
N SER A 53 -5.86 9.15 -8.80
CA SER A 53 -4.58 8.47 -9.00
C SER A 53 -3.61 8.68 -7.84
N HIS A 54 -3.59 9.88 -7.23
CA HIS A 54 -2.79 10.17 -6.05
C HIS A 54 -3.23 9.32 -4.86
N CYS A 55 -4.54 9.18 -4.61
CA CYS A 55 -5.04 8.30 -3.56
C CYS A 55 -4.67 6.83 -3.80
N GLN A 56 -4.80 6.34 -5.04
CA GLN A 56 -4.51 4.93 -5.35
C GLN A 56 -3.02 4.58 -5.23
N LYS A 57 -2.12 5.51 -5.61
CA LYS A 57 -0.66 5.29 -5.53
C LYS A 57 -0.13 5.29 -4.10
N HIS A 58 -0.69 6.11 -3.22
CA HIS A 58 -0.16 6.32 -1.87
C HIS A 58 -1.02 5.67 -0.77
N ALA A 59 -2.01 4.85 -1.13
CA ALA A 59 -2.81 4.12 -0.16
C ALA A 59 -1.96 3.04 0.54
N ASN A 60 -2.05 2.97 1.88
CA ASN A 60 -1.33 2.00 2.71
C ASN A 60 -1.63 0.53 2.38
N HIS A 61 -2.70 0.23 1.65
CA HIS A 61 -3.08 -1.12 1.28
C HIS A 61 -3.29 -1.21 -0.22
N LEU A 62 -2.28 -1.73 -0.91
CA LEU A 62 -2.46 -2.31 -2.23
C LEU A 62 -3.30 -3.57 -2.02
N HIS A 63 -4.61 -3.53 -2.30
CA HIS A 63 -5.46 -4.73 -2.39
C HIS A 63 -5.10 -5.55 -3.65
N LYS A 64 -3.81 -5.81 -3.85
CA LYS A 64 -3.36 -6.76 -4.86
C LYS A 64 -3.65 -8.16 -4.31
N PRO A 65 -4.25 -9.04 -5.12
CA PRO A 65 -4.40 -10.43 -4.70
C PRO A 65 -3.02 -10.99 -4.35
N ALA A 66 -2.97 -11.80 -3.29
CA ALA A 66 -1.77 -12.56 -3.00
C ALA A 66 -1.44 -13.43 -4.22
N THR A 67 -0.24 -13.29 -4.75
CA THR A 67 0.29 -14.22 -5.75
C THR A 67 0.69 -15.51 -5.05
N PHE A 68 0.37 -16.65 -5.66
CA PHE A 68 0.85 -17.95 -5.18
C PHE A 68 2.39 -17.94 -5.10
N MET A 69 2.92 -18.19 -3.92
CA MET A 69 4.34 -18.51 -3.77
C MET A 69 4.57 -19.87 -4.41
N LYS A 70 5.51 -19.95 -5.35
CA LYS A 70 5.93 -21.24 -5.90
C LYS A 70 6.83 -21.92 -4.87
N THR A 71 6.50 -23.15 -4.51
CA THR A 71 7.42 -24.01 -3.78
C THR A 71 8.61 -24.33 -4.67
N LEU A 72 9.83 -24.15 -4.16
CA LEU A 72 11.05 -24.57 -4.85
C LEU A 72 11.23 -26.07 -4.61
N GLU A 73 11.37 -26.86 -5.67
CA GLU A 73 11.65 -28.30 -5.58
C GLU A 73 13.12 -28.53 -5.91
N SER A 74 13.92 -28.95 -4.92
CA SER A 74 15.31 -29.38 -5.14
C SER A 74 15.30 -30.91 -5.29
N PRO A 75 15.53 -31.49 -6.48
CA PRO A 75 15.51 -32.94 -6.71
C PRO A 75 16.75 -33.69 -6.19
N CYS A 76 17.87 -32.99 -5.99
CA CYS A 76 19.10 -33.58 -5.44
C CYS A 76 19.89 -32.58 -4.58
N PRO A 77 20.82 -33.06 -3.74
CA PRO A 77 21.69 -32.19 -2.94
C PRO A 77 22.43 -31.18 -3.81
N PHE A 78 22.49 -29.93 -3.36
CA PHE A 78 23.18 -28.81 -4.02
C PHE A 78 22.58 -28.33 -5.34
N ASP A 79 21.40 -28.80 -5.76
CA ASP A 79 20.71 -28.29 -6.94
C ASP A 79 20.18 -26.86 -6.73
N MET A 80 19.68 -26.58 -5.52
CA MET A 80 19.32 -25.23 -5.08
C MET A 80 19.69 -24.98 -3.62
N TRP A 81 20.21 -23.79 -3.35
CA TRP A 81 20.56 -23.35 -2.01
C TRP A 81 20.26 -21.86 -1.82
N GLY A 82 19.93 -21.49 -0.59
CA GLY A 82 19.73 -20.11 -0.15
C GLY A 82 20.95 -19.59 0.59
N MET A 83 21.32 -18.34 0.34
CA MET A 83 22.35 -17.61 1.08
C MET A 83 21.71 -16.44 1.82
N ASP A 84 22.07 -16.26 3.08
CA ASP A 84 21.71 -15.07 3.84
C ASP A 84 22.88 -14.61 4.73
N ILE A 85 22.86 -13.34 5.11
CA ILE A 85 23.82 -12.76 6.04
C ILE A 85 23.08 -12.44 7.33
N VAL A 86 23.49 -13.08 8.41
CA VAL A 86 23.04 -12.66 9.74
C VAL A 86 23.65 -11.30 10.02
N GLY A 87 22.81 -10.37 10.47
CA GLY A 87 23.21 -9.02 10.82
C GLY A 87 24.36 -8.97 11.83
N LYS A 88 24.88 -7.77 12.08
CA LYS A 88 26.11 -7.58 12.85
C LYS A 88 26.06 -8.29 14.22
N LEU A 89 27.00 -9.20 14.43
CA LEU A 89 27.21 -9.98 15.65
C LEU A 89 28.36 -9.37 16.48
N PRO A 90 28.45 -9.74 17.78
CA PRO A 90 29.61 -9.40 18.60
C PRO A 90 30.91 -9.84 17.93
N ARG A 91 31.92 -8.97 18.01
CA ARG A 91 33.19 -9.17 17.28
C ARG A 91 33.94 -10.40 17.77
N ALA A 92 34.13 -11.35 16.86
CA ALA A 92 34.95 -12.53 17.08
C ALA A 92 36.43 -12.27 16.69
N THR A 93 37.28 -13.24 16.97
CA THR A 93 38.71 -13.22 16.62
C THR A 93 38.91 -12.95 15.13
N GLY A 94 39.87 -12.07 14.81
CA GLY A 94 40.13 -11.67 13.44
C GLY A 94 39.13 -10.66 12.88
N GLN A 95 38.48 -9.86 13.73
CA GLN A 95 37.54 -8.79 13.35
C GLN A 95 36.31 -9.30 12.56
N LYS A 96 35.90 -10.54 12.79
CA LYS A 96 34.73 -11.13 12.15
C LYS A 96 33.47 -10.74 12.93
N GLU A 97 32.52 -10.09 12.27
CA GLU A 97 31.29 -9.56 12.88
C GLU A 97 30.01 -10.01 12.14
N TYR A 98 30.13 -10.87 11.12
CA TYR A 98 29.00 -11.33 10.31
C TYR A 98 29.09 -12.83 10.09
N LEU A 99 27.94 -13.48 9.97
CA LEU A 99 27.82 -14.90 9.62
C LEU A 99 27.09 -15.02 8.29
N ILE A 100 27.69 -15.77 7.37
CA ILE A 100 27.03 -16.21 6.14
C ILE A 100 26.37 -17.55 6.44
N VAL A 101 25.07 -17.65 6.18
CA VAL A 101 24.30 -18.88 6.28
C VAL A 101 24.05 -19.37 4.87
N VAL A 102 24.42 -20.63 4.62
CA VAL A 102 24.10 -21.34 3.38
C VAL A 102 23.20 -22.51 3.76
N VAL A 103 22.04 -22.60 3.12
CA VAL A 103 21.09 -23.69 3.33
C VAL A 103 20.82 -24.36 1.99
N ASP A 104 21.21 -25.62 1.89
CA ASP A 104 20.80 -26.47 0.78
C ASP A 104 19.32 -26.86 0.95
N TYR A 105 18.51 -26.64 -0.09
CA TYR A 105 17.06 -26.83 -0.01
C TYR A 105 16.64 -28.30 -0.10
N PHE A 106 17.51 -29.19 -0.58
CA PHE A 106 17.25 -30.63 -0.61
C PHE A 106 17.38 -31.27 0.78
N THR A 107 18.41 -30.88 1.53
CA THR A 107 18.74 -31.45 2.85
C THR A 107 18.01 -30.79 4.02
N LYS A 108 17.14 -29.80 3.76
CA LYS A 108 16.44 -29.03 4.80
C LYS A 108 15.14 -29.68 5.28
#